data_AF-A0A7I8CDL7-F1
#
_entry.id   AF-A0A7I8CDL7-F1
#
_cell.length_a   1.000
_cell.length_b   1.000
_cell.length_c   1.000
_cell.angle_alpha   90.00
_cell.angle_beta   90.00
_cell.angle_gamma   90.00
#
_symmetry.space_group_name_H-M   'P 1'
#
loop_
_entity.id
_entity.type
_entity.pdbx_description
1 polymer ?
#
loop_
_entity_poly.entity_id
_entity_poly.type
_entity_poly.pdbx_seq_one_letter_code
_entity_poly.pdbx_strand_id
1 'polypeptide(L)'
;MQVIHNRFGHQKPISVFFVLLLSSVDARAESVCPAYVSLPTGSIFNLARLIADAGSPELALRKIRAALAQVTEAGGCPKAEEPNACEQTLTVARKAMAALQACTSTAPPEETAEQNGQAPSK
;
A
#
# COMPACT_ATOMS: atom_id res chain seq x y z
N MET A 1 8.68 -78.86 4.35
CA MET A 1 7.96 -78.37 5.56
C MET A 1 8.72 -77.20 6.13
N GLN A 2 8.16 -75.99 6.08
CA GLN A 2 8.32 -74.95 7.09
C GLN A 2 7.36 -73.79 6.80
N VAL A 3 6.84 -73.25 7.89
CA VAL A 3 5.52 -72.65 8.04
C VAL A 3 5.63 -71.13 7.94
N ILE A 4 4.69 -70.52 7.23
CA ILE A 4 4.59 -69.06 7.04
C ILE A 4 4.24 -68.44 8.40
N HIS A 5 5.14 -67.66 8.99
CA HIS A 5 4.84 -66.82 10.14
C HIS A 5 4.28 -65.47 9.65
N ASN A 6 2.97 -65.34 9.78
CA ASN A 6 2.23 -64.10 9.62
C ASN A 6 2.10 -63.43 10.99
N ARG A 7 2.41 -62.13 11.10
CA ARG A 7 1.82 -61.10 12.00
C ARG A 7 2.87 -60.03 12.35
N PHE A 8 2.84 -58.91 11.64
CA PHE A 8 3.32 -57.63 12.19
C PHE A 8 2.18 -56.63 12.10
N GLY A 9 1.67 -56.26 13.27
CA GLY A 9 0.53 -55.37 13.42
C GLY A 9 0.87 -53.93 13.07
N HIS A 10 -0.18 -53.23 12.65
CA HIS A 10 -0.56 -51.86 13.02
C HIS A 10 0.57 -50.87 13.38
N GLN A 11 0.73 -49.81 12.58
CA GLN A 11 0.27 -48.43 12.92
C GLN A 11 0.98 -47.40 12.00
N LYS A 12 0.18 -46.73 11.15
CA LYS A 12 0.55 -45.52 10.38
C LYS A 12 0.58 -44.31 11.37
N PRO A 13 1.29 -43.19 11.11
CA PRO A 13 1.22 -42.46 9.85
C PRO A 13 2.56 -42.03 9.24
N ILE A 14 2.54 -41.94 7.92
CA ILE A 14 3.59 -41.44 7.04
C ILE A 14 3.80 -39.96 7.35
N SER A 15 5.02 -39.63 7.75
CA SER A 15 5.56 -38.28 7.80
C SER A 15 5.48 -37.67 6.39
N VAL A 16 4.62 -36.67 6.21
CA VAL A 16 4.67 -35.78 5.05
C VAL A 16 4.98 -34.39 5.58
N PHE A 17 6.27 -34.06 5.57
CA PHE A 17 6.74 -32.68 5.57
C PHE A 17 6.17 -31.99 4.33
N PHE A 18 5.03 -31.30 4.46
CA PHE A 18 4.54 -30.43 3.39
C PHE A 18 5.16 -29.05 3.58
N VAL A 19 6.22 -28.83 2.80
CA VAL A 19 6.99 -27.59 2.71
C VAL A 19 6.06 -26.44 2.31
N LEU A 20 6.29 -25.30 2.99
CA LEU A 20 5.70 -23.98 2.77
C LEU A 20 5.58 -23.60 1.28
N LEU A 21 4.38 -23.26 0.85
CA LEU A 21 4.15 -22.26 -0.19
C LEU A 21 3.27 -21.16 0.43
N LEU A 22 3.94 -20.20 1.06
CA LEU A 22 3.36 -18.89 1.33
C LEU A 22 3.09 -18.24 -0.03
N SER A 23 1.88 -18.43 -0.54
CA SER A 23 1.36 -17.62 -1.64
C SER A 23 1.22 -16.20 -1.12
N SER A 24 2.29 -15.41 -1.19
CA SER A 24 2.21 -13.97 -1.20
C SER A 24 1.40 -13.59 -2.43
N VAL A 25 0.08 -13.55 -2.28
CA VAL A 25 -0.79 -12.88 -3.24
C VAL A 25 -0.37 -11.42 -3.15
N ASP A 26 0.55 -11.03 -4.03
CA ASP A 26 0.86 -9.63 -4.27
C ASP A 26 -0.39 -9.08 -4.96
N ALA A 27 -1.39 -8.74 -4.14
CA ALA A 27 -2.51 -7.93 -4.53
C ALA A 27 -1.90 -6.58 -4.93
N ARG A 28 -1.43 -6.49 -6.17
CA ARG A 28 -1.19 -5.23 -6.85
C ARG A 28 -2.56 -4.58 -6.96
N ALA A 29 -2.98 -3.93 -5.88
CA ALA A 29 -4.09 -3.01 -5.87
C ALA A 29 -3.85 -2.07 -7.05
N GLU A 30 -4.77 -2.08 -8.01
CA GLU A 30 -4.81 -1.07 -9.06
C GLU A 30 -4.62 0.28 -8.35
N SER A 31 -3.55 1.01 -8.69
CA SER A 31 -3.06 2.07 -7.82
C SER A 31 -4.15 3.12 -7.62
N VAL A 32 -4.71 3.20 -6.42
CA VAL A 32 -5.77 4.17 -6.05
C VAL A 32 -5.30 5.62 -6.25
N CYS A 33 -3.98 5.85 -6.28
CA CYS A 33 -3.40 7.16 -6.50
C CYS A 33 -3.29 7.50 -7.99
N PRO A 34 -3.64 8.74 -8.40
CA PRO A 34 -3.46 9.17 -9.78
C PRO A 34 -1.98 9.22 -10.14
N ALA A 35 -1.63 8.92 -11.40
CA ALA A 35 -0.25 8.98 -11.86
C ALA A 35 0.30 10.42 -11.92
N TYR A 36 -0.58 11.39 -12.10
CA TYR A 36 -0.23 12.80 -12.24
C TYR A 36 -1.31 13.72 -11.67
N VAL A 37 -0.94 14.96 -11.38
CA VAL A 37 -1.87 16.03 -10.99
C VAL A 37 -1.67 17.25 -11.88
N SER A 38 -2.77 17.85 -12.31
CA SER A 38 -2.74 19.11 -13.08
C SER A 38 -2.63 20.31 -12.14
N LEU A 39 -1.72 21.22 -12.46
CA LEU A 39 -1.46 22.43 -11.71
C LEU A 39 -2.27 23.61 -12.28
N PRO A 40 -2.56 24.66 -11.49
CA PRO A 40 -3.30 25.83 -11.96
C PRO A 40 -2.60 26.57 -13.12
N THR A 41 -1.28 26.42 -13.21
CA THR A 41 -0.42 26.97 -14.28
C THR A 41 -0.55 26.21 -15.60
N GLY A 42 -1.32 25.12 -15.66
CA GLY A 42 -1.46 24.25 -16.83
C GLY A 42 -0.38 23.17 -16.94
N SER A 43 0.63 23.17 -16.06
CA SER A 43 1.66 22.13 -16.01
C SER A 43 1.19 20.87 -15.28
N ILE A 44 1.86 19.75 -15.54
CA ILE A 44 1.55 18.45 -14.94
C ILE A 44 2.67 18.06 -13.97
N PHE A 45 2.31 17.59 -12.78
CA PHE A 45 3.25 17.03 -11.81
C PHE A 45 3.11 15.51 -11.75
N ASN A 46 4.22 14.80 -11.84
CA ASN A 46 4.25 13.33 -11.83
C ASN A 46 4.17 12.80 -10.40
N LEU A 47 2.97 12.43 -9.97
CA LEU A 47 2.72 11.94 -8.62
C LEU A 47 3.21 10.50 -8.43
N ALA A 48 3.09 9.65 -9.45
CA ALA A 48 3.59 8.27 -9.39
C ALA A 48 5.08 8.21 -9.10
N ARG A 49 5.87 9.11 -9.71
CA ARG A 49 7.31 9.19 -9.46
C ARG A 49 7.61 9.63 -8.03
N LEU A 50 6.90 10.63 -7.51
CA LEU A 50 7.02 11.03 -6.11
C LEU A 50 6.72 9.87 -5.15
N ILE A 51 5.67 9.10 -5.44
CA ILE A 51 5.30 7.91 -4.64
C ILE A 51 6.40 6.85 -4.73
N ALA A 52 6.93 6.58 -5.93
CA ALA A 52 8.01 5.61 -6.14
C ALA A 52 9.29 6.02 -5.38
N ASP A 53 9.68 7.29 -5.44
CA ASP A 53 10.83 7.83 -4.71
C ASP A 53 10.62 7.81 -3.19
N ALA A 54 9.36 7.96 -2.75
CA ALA A 54 9.02 7.87 -1.34
C ALA A 54 8.95 6.43 -0.83
N GLY A 55 8.54 5.48 -1.67
CA GLY A 55 8.32 4.06 -1.37
C GLY A 55 6.85 3.68 -1.13
N SER A 56 5.99 4.62 -0.70
CA SER A 56 4.54 4.41 -0.57
C SER A 56 3.77 5.74 -0.58
N PRO A 57 2.46 5.73 -0.89
CA PRO A 57 1.60 6.93 -0.83
C PRO A 57 1.56 7.57 0.57
N GLU A 58 1.50 6.78 1.63
CA GLU A 58 1.45 7.26 3.01
C GLU A 58 2.77 7.91 3.41
N LEU A 59 3.90 7.32 3.00
CA LEU A 59 5.22 7.88 3.27
C LEU A 59 5.45 9.16 2.45
N ALA A 60 5.00 9.21 1.19
CA ALA A 60 4.99 10.44 0.39
C ALA A 60 4.16 11.54 1.07
N LEU A 61 2.96 11.20 1.57
CA LEU A 61 2.08 12.14 2.27
C LEU A 61 2.73 12.69 3.55
N ARG A 62 3.36 11.83 4.35
CA ARG A 62 4.10 12.26 5.54
C ARG A 62 5.26 13.20 5.19
N LYS A 63 6.05 12.87 4.15
CA LYS A 63 7.17 13.71 3.69
C LYS A 63 6.71 15.09 3.23
N ILE A 64 5.63 15.17 2.44
CA ILE A 64 5.08 16.47 2.00
C ILE A 64 4.60 17.30 3.18
N ARG A 65 3.86 16.70 4.13
CA ARG A 65 3.41 17.41 5.34
C ARG A 65 4.58 17.96 6.13
N ALA A 66 5.63 17.17 6.34
CA ALA A 66 6.84 17.60 7.03
C ALA A 66 7.55 18.75 6.29
N ALA A 67 7.65 18.69 4.96
CA ALA A 67 8.24 19.77 4.17
C ALA A 67 7.44 21.08 4.26
N LEU A 68 6.11 21.00 4.18
CA LEU A 68 5.22 22.17 4.33
C LEU A 68 5.32 22.79 5.74
N ALA A 69 5.41 21.94 6.78
CA ALA A 69 5.61 22.39 8.15
C ALA A 69 6.95 23.13 8.30
N GLN A 70 8.04 22.56 7.78
CA GLN A 70 9.37 23.19 7.82
C GLN A 70 9.38 24.57 7.13
N VAL A 71 8.71 24.71 5.99
CA VAL A 71 8.60 26.02 5.31
C VAL A 71 7.83 27.01 6.18
N THR A 72 6.77 26.56 6.86
CA THR A 72 5.98 27.41 7.76
C THR A 72 6.81 27.83 8.99
N GLU A 73 7.55 26.90 9.59
CA GLU A 73 8.45 27.15 10.72
C GLU A 73 9.60 28.11 10.34
N ALA A 74 10.08 28.05 9.08
CA ALA A 74 11.07 28.97 8.54
C ALA A 74 10.54 30.38 8.23
N GLY A 75 9.25 30.65 8.50
CA GLY A 75 8.62 31.96 8.26
C GLY A 75 7.95 32.10 6.89
N GLY A 76 7.75 31.00 6.17
CA GLY A 76 7.05 30.96 4.89
C GLY A 76 7.86 31.48 3.70
N CYS A 77 7.21 31.55 2.54
CA CYS A 77 7.85 32.01 1.31
C CYS A 77 8.37 33.45 1.31
N PRO A 78 7.85 34.42 2.09
CA PRO A 78 8.44 35.76 2.17
C PRO A 78 9.88 35.78 2.72
N LYS A 79 10.32 34.69 3.39
CA LYS A 79 11.68 34.53 3.90
C LYS A 79 12.59 33.72 2.97
N ALA A 80 12.06 33.18 1.88
CA ALA A 80 12.85 32.50 0.86
C ALA A 80 13.61 33.52 -0.01
N GLU A 81 14.75 33.09 -0.55
CA GLU A 81 15.52 33.90 -1.51
C GLU A 81 14.70 34.24 -2.76
N GLU A 82 13.87 33.29 -3.21
CA GLU A 82 12.96 33.45 -4.34
C GLU A 82 11.50 33.23 -3.89
N PRO A 83 10.80 34.26 -3.37
CA PRO A 83 9.46 34.11 -2.80
C PRO A 83 8.44 33.56 -3.80
N ASN A 84 8.53 33.97 -5.07
CA ASN A 84 7.61 33.51 -6.11
C ASN A 84 7.81 32.03 -6.44
N ALA A 85 9.06 31.58 -6.59
CA ALA A 85 9.36 30.18 -6.83
C ALA A 85 8.95 29.28 -5.65
N CYS A 86 9.11 29.79 -4.42
CA CYS A 86 8.61 29.12 -3.23
C CYS A 86 7.09 28.94 -3.28
N GLU A 87 6.31 29.98 -3.58
CA GLU A 87 4.84 29.88 -3.65
C GLU A 87 4.37 28.92 -4.74
N GLN A 88 5.05 28.91 -5.89
CA GLN A 88 4.77 27.92 -6.94
C GLN A 88 5.03 26.49 -6.43
N THR A 89 6.15 26.27 -5.76
CA THR A 89 6.50 24.96 -5.19
C THR A 89 5.50 24.53 -4.11
N LEU A 90 5.08 25.44 -3.24
CA LEU A 90 4.05 25.14 -2.23
C LEU A 90 2.70 24.83 -2.87
N THR A 91 2.35 25.48 -3.98
CA THR A 91 1.13 25.17 -4.74
C THR A 91 1.19 23.74 -5.29
N VAL A 92 2.33 23.33 -5.87
CA VAL A 92 2.55 21.95 -6.33
C VAL A 92 2.44 20.97 -5.17
N ALA A 93 3.14 21.23 -4.06
CA ALA A 93 3.14 20.38 -2.88
C ALA A 93 1.74 20.21 -2.28
N ARG A 94 0.96 21.29 -2.17
CA ARG A 94 -0.43 21.24 -1.65
C ARG A 94 -1.34 20.41 -2.57
N LYS A 95 -1.20 20.53 -3.89
CA LYS A 95 -1.95 19.72 -4.86
C LYS A 95 -1.58 18.23 -4.77
N ALA A 96 -0.30 17.91 -4.69
CA ALA A 96 0.18 16.55 -4.49
C ALA A 96 -0.31 15.98 -3.14
N MET A 97 -0.26 16.77 -2.06
CA MET A 97 -0.77 16.38 -0.75
C MET A 97 -2.26 16.02 -0.81
N ALA A 98 -3.09 16.84 -1.46
CA ALA A 98 -4.51 16.57 -1.58
C ALA A 98 -4.80 15.27 -2.34
N ALA A 99 -4.06 15.01 -3.43
CA ALA A 99 -4.18 13.76 -4.18
C ALA A 99 -3.75 12.53 -3.35
N LEU A 100 -2.66 12.66 -2.59
CA LEU A 100 -2.20 11.61 -1.68
C LEU A 100 -3.17 11.37 -0.52
N GLN A 101 -3.78 12.41 0.02
CA GLN A 101 -4.83 12.28 1.04
C GLN A 101 -6.03 11.50 0.49
N ALA A 102 -6.50 11.85 -0.72
CA ALA A 102 -7.61 11.13 -1.34
C ALA A 102 -7.29 9.63 -1.51
N CYS A 103 -6.11 9.28 -2.02
CA CYS A 103 -5.80 7.87 -2.24
C CYS A 103 -5.41 7.08 -0.98
N THR A 104 -4.95 7.75 0.08
CA THR A 104 -4.66 7.10 1.37
C THR A 104 -5.89 7.01 2.28
N SER A 105 -6.91 7.85 2.08
CA SER A 105 -8.19 7.79 2.79
C SER A 105 -9.14 6.73 2.23
N THR A 106 -8.98 6.32 0.97
CA THR A 106 -9.75 5.24 0.33
C THR A 106 -9.05 3.87 0.51
N ALA A 107 -8.59 3.56 1.71
CA ALA A 107 -8.33 2.18 2.10
C ALA A 107 -9.64 1.65 2.74
N PRO A 108 -10.44 0.81 2.05
CA PRO A 108 -11.64 0.25 2.67
C PRO A 108 -11.26 -0.67 3.84
N PRO A 109 -12.07 -0.71 4.92
CA PRO A 109 -11.98 -1.78 5.90
C PRO A 109 -12.37 -3.10 5.21
N GLU A 110 -11.70 -4.16 5.62
CA GLU A 110 -12.02 -5.54 5.30
C GLU A 110 -13.48 -5.85 5.68
N GLU A 111 -14.42 -5.68 4.74
CA GLU A 111 -15.80 -6.17 4.88
C GLU A 111 -15.96 -7.52 4.18
N THR A 112 -15.96 -8.56 5.02
CA THR A 112 -16.96 -9.62 5.06
C THR A 112 -17.12 -10.47 3.79
N ALA A 113 -16.31 -11.52 3.67
CA ALA A 113 -16.79 -12.76 3.07
C ALA A 113 -17.75 -13.44 4.05
N GLU A 114 -19.00 -12.98 4.01
CA GLU A 114 -20.18 -13.65 4.53
C GLU A 114 -20.24 -15.09 3.97
N GLN A 115 -19.76 -16.07 4.72
CA GLN A 115 -20.12 -17.47 4.47
C GLN A 115 -21.53 -17.72 5.03
N ASN A 116 -22.52 -17.21 4.32
CA ASN A 116 -23.86 -17.77 4.36
C ASN A 116 -23.90 -18.96 3.39
N GLY A 117 -23.56 -20.13 3.93
CA GLY A 117 -23.68 -21.43 3.28
C GLY A 117 -24.49 -22.38 4.16
N GLN A 118 -25.66 -21.94 4.61
CA GLN A 118 -26.68 -22.80 5.16
C GLN A 118 -27.16 -23.78 4.07
N ALA A 119 -26.94 -25.08 4.25
CA ALA A 119 -27.90 -26.11 3.80
C ALA A 119 -27.73 -27.43 4.57
N PRO A 120 -28.85 -28.14 4.84
CA PRO A 120 -28.95 -29.24 5.80
C PRO A 120 -28.73 -30.60 5.13
N SER A 121 -28.37 -31.65 5.89
CA SER A 121 -29.04 -32.96 5.76
C SER A 121 -28.51 -34.03 6.71
N LYS A 122 -29.47 -34.55 7.50
CA LYS A 122 -29.72 -35.95 7.90
C LYS A 122 -28.71 -36.73 8.75
#